data_AF-A0A8S3F3P7-F1
#
_entry.id   AF-A0A8S3F3P7-F1
#
_cell.length_a   1.000
_cell.length_b   1.000
_cell.length_c   1.000
_cell.angle_alpha   90.00
_cell.angle_beta   90.00
_cell.angle_gamma   90.00
#
_symmetry.space_group_name_H-M   'P 1'
#
loop_
_entity.id
_entity.type
_entity.pdbx_description
1 polymer ?
#
loop_
_entity_poly.entity_id
_entity_poly.type
_entity_poly.pdbx_seq_one_letter_code
_entity_poly.pdbx_strand_id
1 'polypeptide(L)'
;SIRTSNKSDGNLRSHLGRVHKMDGVMYTSQVQQREARSNVIKPDRKLELDKAALECIIMDGRQFGDFRRASMSKFLNVICPGYHGPSRKTVRRQLGLSYHKYRKELRATLASVGAIAITVDIWTKKQTSFICLTGHAFNKKYDSIPIVLGFRRLSGAHRANNLKNY
;
A
#
# COMPACT_ATOMS: atom_id res chain seq x y z
N SER A 1 15.13 0.56 -55.93
CA SER A 1 14.02 1.28 -55.26
C SER A 1 14.51 1.78 -53.92
N ILE A 2 14.78 3.08 -53.80
CA ILE A 2 15.23 3.70 -52.55
C ILE A 2 13.99 3.89 -51.67
N ARG A 3 13.88 3.13 -50.58
CA ARG A 3 12.79 3.29 -49.61
C ARG A 3 13.09 4.50 -48.74
N THR A 4 12.58 5.68 -49.10
CA THR A 4 12.57 6.83 -48.20
C THR A 4 11.48 6.60 -47.14
N SER A 5 11.89 6.63 -45.87
CA SER A 5 10.96 6.60 -44.73
C SER A 5 9.98 7.79 -44.85
N ASN A 6 8.68 7.51 -44.97
CA ASN A 6 7.59 8.48 -45.14
C ASN A 6 7.34 9.39 -43.90
N LYS A 7 8.32 9.56 -43.00
CA LYS A 7 8.21 10.31 -41.74
C LYS A 7 9.47 11.12 -41.43
N SER A 8 10.02 11.83 -42.41
CA SER A 8 11.26 12.60 -42.26
C SER A 8 11.11 13.89 -41.43
N ASP A 9 9.89 14.40 -41.26
CA ASP A 9 9.60 15.69 -40.59
C ASP A 9 9.21 15.55 -39.11
N GLY A 10 9.18 14.34 -38.56
CA GLY A 10 8.74 14.09 -37.18
C GLY A 10 9.52 14.89 -36.14
N ASN A 11 10.84 15.00 -36.30
CA ASN A 11 11.68 15.79 -35.38
C ASN A 11 11.36 17.30 -35.45
N LEU A 12 11.12 17.82 -36.66
CA LEU A 12 10.77 19.23 -36.87
C LEU A 12 9.41 19.55 -36.23
N ARG A 13 8.40 18.72 -36.47
CA ARG A 13 7.07 18.86 -35.85
C ARG A 13 7.14 18.84 -34.31
N SER A 14 7.96 17.94 -33.77
CA SER A 14 8.22 17.86 -32.32
C SER A 14 8.88 19.13 -31.78
N HIS A 15 9.84 19.69 -32.51
CA HIS A 15 10.48 20.96 -32.16
C HIS A 15 9.48 22.13 -32.18
N LEU A 16 8.69 22.26 -33.24
CA LEU A 16 7.69 23.32 -33.39
C LEU A 16 6.66 23.32 -32.24
N GLY A 17 6.11 22.16 -31.88
CA GLY A 17 5.18 22.10 -30.74
C GLY A 17 5.86 22.32 -29.37
N ARG A 18 7.15 22.00 -29.23
CA ARG A 18 7.88 22.23 -27.95
C ARG A 18 8.30 23.69 -27.77
N VAL A 19 8.90 24.28 -28.79
CA VAL A 19 9.54 25.60 -28.73
C VAL A 19 8.57 26.71 -29.10
N HIS A 20 7.71 26.47 -30.10
CA HIS A 20 6.80 27.48 -30.64
C HIS A 20 5.33 27.25 -30.25
N LYS A 21 5.03 26.25 -29.39
CA LYS A 21 3.67 25.90 -28.92
C LYS A 21 2.67 25.59 -30.05
N MET A 22 3.15 25.10 -31.19
CA MET A 22 2.33 24.72 -32.35
C MET A 22 1.84 23.27 -32.23
N ASP A 23 1.03 22.97 -31.22
CA ASP A 23 0.60 21.59 -30.92
C ASP A 23 -0.27 20.97 -32.03
N GLY A 24 -0.97 21.80 -32.83
CA GLY A 24 -1.78 21.33 -33.96
C GLY A 24 -0.98 20.74 -35.13
N VAL A 25 0.34 20.89 -35.14
CA VAL A 25 1.24 20.38 -36.20
C VAL A 25 1.92 19.07 -35.80
N MET A 26 1.73 18.58 -34.58
CA MET A 26 2.27 17.29 -34.13
C MET A 26 1.46 16.11 -34.67
N TYR A 27 2.13 14.96 -34.86
CA TYR A 27 1.41 13.71 -35.07
C TYR A 27 0.70 13.26 -33.78
N THR A 28 -0.44 12.58 -33.90
CA THR A 28 -1.18 12.02 -32.76
C THR A 28 -0.31 11.15 -31.86
N SER A 29 0.59 10.34 -32.45
CA SER A 29 1.53 9.50 -31.69
C SER A 29 2.56 10.33 -30.89
N GLN A 30 2.93 11.52 -31.38
CA GLN A 30 3.84 12.43 -30.68
C GLN A 30 3.14 13.13 -29.52
N VAL A 31 1.89 13.56 -29.72
CA VAL A 31 1.04 14.10 -28.65
C VAL A 31 0.87 13.06 -27.54
N GLN A 32 0.49 11.83 -27.89
CA GLN A 32 0.36 10.72 -26.93
C GLN A 32 1.67 10.41 -26.20
N GLN A 33 2.82 10.39 -26.90
CA GLN A 33 4.13 10.21 -26.26
C GLN A 33 4.49 11.37 -25.32
N ARG A 34 4.10 12.61 -25.67
CA ARG A 34 4.38 13.81 -24.88
C ARG A 34 3.52 13.84 -23.61
N GLU A 35 2.25 13.52 -23.72
CA GLU A 35 1.35 13.32 -22.58
C GLU A 35 1.84 12.18 -21.67
N ALA A 36 2.22 11.04 -22.24
CA ALA A 36 2.77 9.92 -21.49
C ALA A 36 4.06 10.30 -20.73
N ARG A 37 4.95 11.09 -21.35
CA ARG A 37 6.17 11.62 -20.71
C ARG A 37 5.86 12.65 -19.63
N SER A 38 4.86 13.52 -19.85
CA SER A 38 4.41 14.50 -18.87
C SER A 38 3.81 13.84 -17.63
N ASN A 39 3.18 12.67 -17.80
CA ASN A 39 2.56 11.90 -16.71
C ASN A 39 3.56 11.01 -15.95
N VAL A 40 4.87 11.08 -16.23
CA VAL A 40 5.87 10.33 -15.47
C VAL A 40 6.08 10.98 -14.11
N ILE A 41 5.74 10.26 -13.05
CA ILE A 41 5.98 10.73 -11.69
C ILE A 41 7.46 10.60 -11.32
N LYS A 42 8.02 11.68 -10.77
CA LYS A 42 9.39 11.70 -10.24
C LYS A 42 9.55 10.63 -9.15
N PRO A 43 10.69 9.92 -9.08
CA PRO A 43 10.91 8.85 -8.11
C PRO A 43 10.64 9.25 -6.66
N ASP A 44 11.10 10.43 -6.24
CA ASP A 44 10.93 10.92 -4.86
C ASP A 44 9.46 11.16 -4.52
N ARG A 45 8.71 11.76 -5.46
CA ARG A 45 7.26 11.97 -5.27
C ARG A 45 6.51 10.64 -5.21
N LYS A 46 6.91 9.66 -6.04
CA LYS A 46 6.33 8.32 -5.98
C LYS A 46 6.59 7.67 -4.62
N LEU A 47 7.80 7.79 -4.08
CA LEU A 47 8.15 7.26 -2.77
C LEU A 47 7.29 7.87 -1.66
N GLU A 48 7.07 9.18 -1.70
CA GLU A 48 6.20 9.89 -0.75
C GLU A 48 4.75 9.40 -0.82
N LEU A 49 4.19 9.30 -2.04
CA LEU A 49 2.83 8.79 -2.25
C LEU A 49 2.68 7.33 -1.81
N ASP A 50 3.68 6.49 -2.08
CA ASP A 50 3.68 5.10 -1.63
C ASP A 50 3.71 4.98 -0.11
N LYS A 51 4.44 5.86 0.60
CA LYS A 51 4.46 5.91 2.07
C LYS A 51 3.09 6.29 2.61
N ALA A 52 2.47 7.35 2.09
CA ALA A 52 1.13 7.76 2.49
C ALA A 52 0.09 6.66 2.22
N ALA A 53 0.15 5.99 1.07
CA ALA A 53 -0.72 4.87 0.75
C ALA A 53 -0.55 3.69 1.73
N LEU A 54 0.68 3.39 2.14
CA LEU A 54 0.94 2.35 3.15
C LEU A 54 0.36 2.72 4.51
N GLU A 55 0.52 3.97 4.92
CA GLU A 55 -0.05 4.47 6.18
C GLU A 55 -1.57 4.36 6.19
N CYS A 56 -2.26 4.79 5.12
CA CYS A 56 -3.71 4.60 4.99
C CYS A 56 -4.11 3.12 5.06
N ILE A 57 -3.34 2.22 4.44
CA ILE A 57 -3.64 0.79 4.48
C ILE A 57 -3.56 0.26 5.92
N ILE A 58 -2.57 0.68 6.68
CA ILE A 58 -2.30 0.20 8.03
C ILE A 58 -3.29 0.82 9.03
N MET A 59 -3.40 2.14 9.03
CA MET A 59 -4.17 2.89 10.02
C MET A 59 -5.68 2.69 9.84
N ASP A 60 -6.16 2.60 8.60
CA ASP A 60 -7.59 2.40 8.32
C ASP A 60 -7.96 0.90 8.18
N GLY A 61 -7.00 -0.02 8.33
CA GLY A 61 -7.26 -1.46 8.17
C GLY A 61 -7.72 -1.86 6.76
N ARG A 62 -7.25 -1.17 5.72
CA ARG A 62 -7.68 -1.44 4.33
C ARG A 62 -7.04 -2.70 3.75
N GLN A 63 -7.64 -3.20 2.67
CA GLN A 63 -7.06 -4.30 1.91
C GLN A 63 -5.72 -3.90 1.28
N PHE A 64 -4.74 -4.80 1.26
CA PHE A 64 -3.38 -4.51 0.71
C PHE A 64 -3.35 -4.12 -0.77
N GLY A 65 -4.45 -4.28 -1.51
CA GLY A 65 -4.56 -3.90 -2.91
C GLY A 65 -5.44 -2.68 -3.14
N ASP A 66 -5.88 -1.98 -2.10
CA ASP A 66 -6.90 -0.92 -2.19
C ASP A 66 -6.53 0.14 -3.22
N PHE A 67 -5.29 0.64 -3.15
CA PHE A 67 -4.72 1.65 -4.05
C PHE A 67 -4.47 1.19 -5.49
N ARG A 68 -4.85 -0.05 -5.84
CA ARG A 68 -4.84 -0.57 -7.22
C ARG A 68 -6.20 -1.05 -7.71
N ARG A 69 -7.26 -0.93 -6.90
CA ARG A 69 -8.62 -1.28 -7.33
C ARG A 69 -9.09 -0.30 -8.41
N ALA A 70 -9.94 -0.76 -9.33
CA ALA A 70 -10.34 0.03 -10.49
C ALA A 70 -10.87 1.44 -10.15
N SER A 71 -11.78 1.55 -9.17
CA SER A 71 -12.32 2.83 -8.72
C SER A 71 -11.27 3.73 -8.08
N MET A 72 -10.43 3.17 -7.21
CA MET A 72 -9.35 3.90 -6.55
C MET A 72 -8.28 4.37 -7.54
N SER A 73 -7.88 3.52 -8.49
CA SER A 73 -6.97 3.89 -9.57
C SER A 73 -7.54 5.03 -10.42
N LYS A 74 -8.85 5.00 -10.71
CA LYS A 74 -9.52 6.08 -11.43
C LYS A 74 -9.47 7.40 -10.64
N PHE A 75 -9.77 7.35 -9.35
CA PHE A 75 -9.70 8.50 -8.45
C PHE A 75 -8.27 9.08 -8.37
N LEU A 76 -7.27 8.22 -8.14
CA LEU A 76 -5.86 8.62 -8.06
C LEU A 76 -5.36 9.20 -9.38
N ASN A 77 -5.81 8.71 -10.52
CA ASN A 77 -5.41 9.25 -11.83
C ASN A 77 -5.98 10.65 -12.09
N VAL A 78 -7.11 11.02 -11.47
CA VAL A 78 -7.64 12.39 -11.52
C VAL A 78 -6.79 13.34 -10.66
N ILE A 79 -6.38 12.88 -9.47
CA ILE A 79 -5.61 13.71 -8.53
C ILE A 79 -4.14 13.83 -8.93
N CYS A 80 -3.55 12.71 -9.34
CA CYS A 80 -2.13 12.58 -9.64
C CYS A 80 -1.96 11.67 -10.86
N PRO A 81 -2.11 12.22 -12.08
CA PRO A 81 -1.95 11.48 -13.32
C PRO A 81 -0.62 10.71 -13.36
N GLY A 82 -0.69 9.45 -13.79
CA GLY A 82 0.47 8.56 -13.88
C GLY A 82 0.88 7.89 -12.55
N TYR A 83 0.27 8.24 -11.42
CA TYR A 83 0.48 7.52 -10.18
C TYR A 83 -0.20 6.16 -10.21
N HIS A 84 0.57 5.14 -9.87
CA HIS A 84 0.05 3.80 -9.64
C HIS A 84 0.42 3.40 -8.22
N GLY A 85 -0.61 3.18 -7.40
CA GLY A 85 -0.45 2.79 -6.00
C GLY A 85 0.43 1.56 -5.78
N PRO A 86 0.86 1.29 -4.54
CA PRO A 86 1.67 0.13 -4.23
C PRO A 86 0.91 -1.16 -4.55
N SER A 87 1.62 -2.17 -5.05
CA SER A 87 1.04 -3.50 -5.27
C SER A 87 0.90 -4.26 -3.95
N ARG A 88 0.00 -5.25 -3.89
CA ARG A 88 -0.12 -6.15 -2.73
C ARG A 88 1.24 -6.74 -2.30
N LYS A 89 2.09 -7.10 -3.26
CA LYS A 89 3.45 -7.60 -3.01
C LYS A 89 4.33 -6.54 -2.34
N THR A 90 4.26 -5.30 -2.82
CA THR A 90 5.01 -4.16 -2.25
C THR A 90 4.56 -3.88 -0.82
N VAL A 91 3.24 -3.83 -0.59
CA VAL A 91 2.66 -3.63 0.74
C VAL A 91 3.12 -4.72 1.72
N ARG A 92 3.02 -6.00 1.34
CA ARG A 92 3.48 -7.12 2.16
C ARG A 92 4.98 -7.04 2.49
N ARG A 93 5.81 -6.68 1.51
CA ARG A 93 7.26 -6.52 1.72
C ARG A 93 7.56 -5.41 2.74
N GLN A 94 6.92 -4.25 2.58
CA GLN A 94 7.13 -3.11 3.48
C GLN A 94 6.63 -3.38 4.90
N LEU A 95 5.49 -4.07 5.04
CA LEU A 95 5.01 -4.57 6.33
C LEU A 95 6.02 -5.52 6.98
N GLY A 96 6.58 -6.46 6.22
CA GLY A 96 7.61 -7.37 6.71
C GLY A 96 8.87 -6.64 7.22
N LEU A 97 9.33 -5.63 6.47
CA LEU A 97 10.47 -4.79 6.89
C LEU A 97 10.16 -3.99 8.15
N SER A 98 8.92 -3.50 8.28
CA SER A 98 8.50 -2.68 9.42
C SER A 98 8.12 -3.51 10.66
N TYR A 99 7.86 -4.81 10.50
CA TYR A 99 7.39 -5.68 11.56
C TYR A 99 8.33 -5.69 12.77
N HIS A 100 9.65 -5.82 12.54
CA HIS A 100 10.62 -5.85 13.63
C HIS A 100 10.65 -4.53 14.43
N LYS A 101 10.50 -3.40 13.73
CA LYS A 101 10.38 -2.08 14.36
C LYS A 101 9.14 -2.01 15.24
N TYR A 102 7.96 -2.28 14.69
CA TYR A 102 6.70 -2.24 15.45
C TYR A 102 6.68 -3.23 16.62
N ARG A 103 7.25 -4.42 16.45
CA ARG A 103 7.37 -5.41 17.53
C ARG A 103 8.29 -4.93 18.65
N LYS A 104 9.37 -4.22 18.32
CA LYS A 104 10.28 -3.63 19.31
C LYS A 104 9.58 -2.52 20.09
N GLU A 105 8.86 -1.64 19.38
CA GLU A 105 8.06 -0.57 19.99
C GLU A 105 6.97 -1.14 20.91
N LEU A 106 6.24 -2.15 20.44
CA LEU A 106 5.21 -2.81 21.24
C LEU A 106 5.78 -3.42 22.53
N ARG A 107 6.95 -4.06 22.47
CA ARG A 107 7.62 -4.59 23.67
C ARG A 107 7.98 -3.49 24.67
N ALA A 108 8.43 -2.34 24.19
CA ALA A 108 8.71 -1.19 25.04
C ALA A 108 7.43 -0.65 25.69
N THR A 109 6.33 -0.55 24.93
CA THR A 109 5.01 -0.19 25.45
C THR A 109 4.56 -1.16 26.54
N LEU A 110 4.63 -2.48 26.28
CA LEU A 110 4.25 -3.51 27.24
C LEU A 110 5.12 -3.50 28.51
N ALA A 111 6.40 -3.14 28.40
CA ALA A 111 7.28 -2.98 29.57
C ALA A 111 6.94 -1.73 30.41
N SER A 112 6.21 -0.77 29.85
CA SER A 112 5.85 0.48 30.52
C SER A 112 4.51 0.46 31.24
N VAL A 113 3.67 -0.54 30.96
CA VAL A 113 2.33 -0.67 31.58
C VAL A 113 2.43 -1.46 32.88
N GLY A 114 1.75 -1.00 33.93
CA GLY A 114 1.76 -1.68 35.23
C GLY A 114 0.85 -2.91 35.30
N ALA A 115 -0.20 -2.94 34.47
CA ALA A 115 -1.13 -4.05 34.38
C ALA A 115 -1.69 -4.19 32.96
N ILE A 116 -2.08 -5.41 32.61
CA ILE A 116 -2.71 -5.75 31.32
C ILE A 116 -3.85 -6.72 31.57
N ALA A 117 -5.03 -6.44 31.02
CA ALA A 117 -6.13 -7.39 30.93
C ALA A 117 -6.04 -8.12 29.58
N ILE A 118 -6.22 -9.43 29.56
CA ILE A 118 -6.12 -10.22 28.32
C ILE A 118 -7.49 -10.82 28.01
N THR A 119 -7.96 -10.59 26.79
CA THR A 119 -9.11 -11.30 26.22
C THR A 119 -8.63 -12.29 25.17
N VAL A 120 -9.31 -13.43 25.10
CA VAL A 120 -9.03 -14.49 24.12
C VAL A 120 -10.28 -14.73 23.30
N ASP A 121 -10.23 -14.39 22.02
CA ASP A 121 -11.31 -14.62 21.07
C ASP A 121 -11.00 -15.86 20.24
N ILE A 122 -11.93 -16.81 20.23
CA ILE A 122 -11.79 -18.09 19.52
C ILE A 122 -13.00 -18.29 18.62
N TRP A 123 -12.77 -18.56 17.33
CA TRP A 123 -13.86 -18.80 16.38
C TRP A 123 -13.46 -19.75 15.25
N THR A 124 -14.45 -20.39 14.63
CA THR A 124 -14.27 -21.23 13.44
C THR A 124 -14.87 -20.54 12.21
N LYS A 125 -14.15 -20.56 11.09
CA LYS A 125 -14.66 -20.12 9.78
C LYS A 125 -14.22 -21.13 8.71
N LYS A 126 -15.18 -21.69 7.96
CA LYS A 126 -14.93 -22.66 6.87
C LYS A 126 -13.94 -23.77 7.29
N GLN A 127 -14.28 -24.51 8.35
CA GLN A 127 -13.46 -25.59 8.94
C GLN A 127 -12.09 -25.18 9.48
N THR A 128 -11.83 -23.87 9.54
CA THR A 128 -10.59 -23.33 10.08
C THR A 128 -10.83 -22.65 11.40
N SER A 129 -10.15 -23.14 12.43
CA SER A 129 -10.15 -22.60 13.77
C SER A 129 -9.14 -21.46 13.90
N PHE A 130 -9.54 -20.36 14.53
CA PHE A 130 -8.68 -19.21 14.83
C PHE A 130 -8.71 -18.89 16.32
N ILE A 131 -7.64 -18.24 16.78
CA ILE A 131 -7.53 -17.66 18.11
C ILE A 131 -6.82 -16.32 18.00
N CYS A 132 -7.31 -15.35 18.74
CA CYS A 132 -6.74 -14.02 18.89
C CYS A 132 -6.58 -13.71 20.38
N LEU A 133 -5.41 -13.26 20.79
CA LEU A 133 -5.17 -12.70 22.11
C LEU A 133 -5.08 -11.19 21.96
N THR A 134 -5.94 -10.50 22.70
CA THR A 134 -5.96 -9.04 22.75
C THR A 134 -5.66 -8.62 24.18
N GLY A 135 -4.59 -7.86 24.35
CA GLY A 135 -4.28 -7.17 25.60
C GLY A 135 -4.95 -5.81 25.63
N HIS A 136 -5.45 -5.42 26.79
CA HIS A 136 -6.01 -4.10 27.07
C HIS A 136 -5.20 -3.51 28.21
N ALA A 137 -4.58 -2.37 27.97
CA ALA A 137 -3.79 -1.65 28.97
C ALA A 137 -4.07 -0.16 28.87
N PHE A 138 -3.77 0.56 29.95
CA PHE A 138 -3.83 2.02 29.99
C PHE A 138 -2.43 2.60 29.85
N ASN A 139 -2.29 3.63 29.02
CA ASN A 139 -1.05 4.40 28.98
C ASN A 139 -0.98 5.38 30.17
N LYS A 140 0.12 6.14 30.27
CA LYS A 140 0.31 7.17 31.31
C LYS A 140 -0.73 8.30 31.28
N LYS A 141 -1.48 8.44 30.19
CA LYS A 141 -2.57 9.41 30.02
C LYS A 141 -3.95 8.79 30.25
N TYR A 142 -4.01 7.53 30.69
CA TYR A 142 -5.25 6.76 30.88
C TYR A 142 -6.05 6.49 29.60
N ASP A 143 -5.42 6.55 28.42
CA ASP A 143 -6.04 6.07 27.19
C ASP A 143 -5.99 4.54 27.14
N SER A 144 -7.10 3.91 26.78
CA SER A 144 -7.16 2.46 26.54
C SER A 144 -6.46 2.11 25.24
N ILE A 145 -5.50 1.18 25.30
CA ILE A 145 -4.77 0.68 24.15
C ILE A 145 -5.14 -0.80 23.94
N PRO A 146 -5.98 -1.12 22.94
CA PRO A 146 -6.15 -2.50 22.50
C PRO A 146 -4.92 -2.95 21.72
N ILE A 147 -4.34 -4.06 22.13
CA ILE A 147 -3.10 -4.61 21.59
C ILE A 147 -3.34 -6.04 21.14
N VAL A 148 -3.22 -6.32 19.84
CA VAL A 148 -3.20 -7.71 19.36
C VAL A 148 -1.84 -8.32 19.72
N LEU A 149 -1.84 -9.20 20.73
CA LEU A 149 -0.65 -9.89 21.23
C LEU A 149 -0.32 -11.13 20.40
N GLY A 150 -1.34 -11.76 19.83
CA GLY A 150 -1.16 -12.91 18.96
C GLY A 150 -2.43 -13.23 18.19
N PHE A 151 -2.24 -13.68 16.96
CA PHE A 151 -3.31 -14.17 16.10
C PHE A 151 -2.77 -15.39 15.35
N ARG A 152 -3.42 -16.55 15.50
CA ARG A 152 -3.02 -17.74 14.75
C ARG A 152 -4.19 -18.61 14.35
N ARG A 153 -3.97 -19.38 13.29
CA ARG A 153 -4.81 -20.52 12.94
C ARG A 153 -4.47 -21.69 13.87
N LEU A 154 -5.48 -22.29 14.50
CA LEU A 154 -5.33 -23.51 15.29
C LEU A 154 -5.34 -24.74 14.38
N SER A 155 -4.51 -25.72 14.71
CA SER A 155 -4.58 -27.06 14.13
C SER A 155 -5.70 -27.85 14.80
N GLY A 156 -6.75 -28.19 14.04
CA GLY A 156 -7.90 -28.95 14.53
C GLY A 156 -8.94 -28.10 15.26
N ALA A 157 -9.84 -28.77 16.00
CA ALA A 157 -10.94 -28.13 16.73
C ALA A 157 -10.46 -27.36 17.98
N HIS A 158 -11.31 -26.46 18.48
CA HIS A 158 -11.09 -25.63 19.68
C HIS A 158 -11.16 -26.42 20.99
N ARG A 159 -10.42 -27.52 21.10
CA ARG A 159 -10.35 -28.36 22.31
C ARG A 159 -9.22 -27.87 23.22
N ALA A 160 -9.39 -28.00 24.54
CA ALA A 160 -8.42 -27.56 25.55
C ALA A 160 -6.98 -28.03 25.26
N ASN A 161 -6.81 -29.29 24.82
CA ASN A 161 -5.50 -29.85 24.48
C ASN A 161 -4.79 -29.10 23.33
N ASN A 162 -5.55 -28.56 22.36
CA ASN A 162 -5.00 -27.80 21.24
C ASN A 162 -4.69 -26.33 21.63
N LEU A 163 -5.30 -25.86 22.73
CA LEU A 163 -5.08 -24.52 23.28
C LEU A 163 -3.89 -24.47 24.24
N LYS A 164 -3.57 -25.58 24.92
CA LYS A 164 -2.42 -25.68 25.85
C LYS A 164 -1.07 -25.35 25.20
N ASN A 165 -0.94 -25.62 23.90
CA ASN A 165 0.29 -25.35 23.13
C ASN A 165 0.23 -23.98 22.41
N TYR A 166 -0.63 -23.05 22.87
CA TYR A 166 -0.56 -21.64 22.48
C TYR A 166 0.51 -20.93 23.29
#